data_AF-A0A445DCU6-F1
#
_entry.id   AF-A0A445DCU6-F1
#
_cell.length_a   1.000
_cell.length_b   1.000
_cell.length_c   1.000
_cell.angle_alpha   90.00
_cell.angle_beta   90.00
_cell.angle_gamma   90.00
#
_symmetry.space_group_name_H-M   'P 1'
#
loop_
_entity.id
_entity.type
_entity.pdbx_description
1 polymer ?
#
loop_
_entity_poly.entity_id
_entity_poly.type
_entity_poly.pdbx_seq_one_letter_code
_entity_poly.pdbx_strand_id
1 'polypeptide(L)'
;MARDQTRYRTPSPPPFANLENMEEDDNTPITRREQRILKLSCKSWKEKEKLWEARWKNITRRPALAFDKHIRSRVFLEGDLVVKIIMRKMSLPKWAPKWEAPYIVSEVHPNRHRILLDPDHGTTIGPINFKYVKQCYA
;
A
#
# COMPACT_ATOMS: atom_id res chain seq x y z
N MET A 1 -65.88 -11.65 -76.40
CA MET A 1 -64.67 -10.91 -75.97
C MET A 1 -64.95 -10.29 -74.61
N ALA A 2 -64.36 -10.78 -73.53
CA ALA A 2 -64.37 -10.13 -72.22
C ALA A 2 -63.11 -10.54 -71.46
N ARG A 3 -62.57 -9.56 -70.73
CA ARG A 3 -61.16 -9.38 -70.38
C ARG A 3 -60.80 -10.17 -69.12
N ASP A 4 -59.68 -10.91 -69.17
CA ASP A 4 -59.08 -11.55 -68.00
C ASP A 4 -58.41 -10.49 -67.13
N GLN A 5 -58.92 -10.26 -65.92
CA GLN A 5 -58.30 -9.39 -64.92
C GLN A 5 -57.44 -10.22 -63.98
N THR A 6 -56.14 -10.20 -64.25
CA THR A 6 -55.07 -10.55 -63.31
C THR A 6 -55.25 -9.83 -61.97
N ARG A 7 -55.38 -10.56 -60.87
CA ARG A 7 -55.09 -10.06 -59.52
C ARG A 7 -53.80 -10.72 -59.05
N TYR A 8 -52.71 -9.96 -59.04
CA TYR A 8 -51.46 -10.37 -58.40
C TYR A 8 -51.73 -10.66 -56.92
N ARG A 9 -51.46 -11.89 -56.48
CA ARG A 9 -51.46 -12.27 -55.06
C ARG A 9 -50.05 -12.00 -54.53
N THR A 10 -49.88 -10.91 -53.78
CA THR A 10 -48.63 -10.63 -53.08
C THR A 10 -48.36 -11.75 -52.06
N PRO A 11 -47.18 -12.41 -52.05
CA PRO A 11 -46.87 -13.38 -51.01
C PRO A 11 -46.74 -12.65 -49.67
N SER A 12 -47.31 -13.21 -48.60
CA SER A 12 -47.09 -12.70 -47.25
C SER A 12 -45.58 -12.78 -46.92
N PRO A 13 -45.01 -11.77 -46.24
CA PRO A 13 -43.67 -11.89 -45.69
C PRO A 13 -43.58 -13.12 -44.79
N PRO A 14 -42.46 -13.87 -44.80
CA PRO A 14 -42.28 -14.95 -43.83
C PRO A 14 -42.42 -14.36 -42.42
N PRO A 15 -43.03 -15.10 -41.47
CA PRO A 15 -43.17 -14.60 -40.11
C PRO A 15 -41.75 -14.33 -39.60
N PHE A 16 -41.48 -13.06 -39.26
CA PHE A 16 -40.29 -12.72 -38.50
C PHE A 16 -40.37 -13.55 -37.22
N ALA A 17 -39.50 -14.55 -37.07
CA ALA A 17 -39.33 -15.22 -35.81
C ALA A 17 -38.94 -14.14 -34.79
N ASN A 18 -39.77 -13.96 -33.77
CA ASN A 18 -39.54 -13.01 -32.69
C ASN A 18 -38.14 -13.24 -32.12
N LEU A 19 -37.20 -12.36 -32.44
CA LEU A 19 -35.81 -12.41 -31.95
C LEU A 19 -35.65 -11.74 -30.58
N GLU A 20 -36.76 -11.40 -29.92
CA GLU A 20 -36.78 -10.56 -28.71
C GLU A 20 -36.98 -11.34 -27.40
N ASN A 21 -37.01 -12.67 -27.45
CA ASN A 21 -37.04 -13.51 -26.24
C ASN A 21 -35.82 -14.46 -26.22
N MET A 22 -34.62 -13.92 -26.21
CA MET A 22 -33.47 -14.65 -25.67
C MET A 22 -33.28 -14.13 -24.25
N GLU A 23 -34.01 -14.74 -23.31
CA GLU A 23 -33.56 -14.76 -21.93
C GLU A 23 -32.15 -15.34 -21.98
N GLU A 24 -31.12 -14.55 -21.64
CA GLU A 24 -29.74 -15.01 -21.61
C GLU A 24 -29.66 -16.14 -20.59
N ASP A 25 -29.87 -17.38 -21.05
CA ASP A 25 -29.69 -18.58 -20.27
C ASP A 25 -28.21 -18.71 -19.92
N ASP A 26 -27.87 -18.33 -18.68
CA ASP A 26 -26.57 -18.51 -18.04
C ASP A 26 -26.01 -19.95 -18.14
N ASN A 27 -26.82 -20.95 -18.52
CA ASN A 27 -26.44 -22.36 -18.68
C ASN A 27 -26.15 -22.79 -20.13
N THR A 28 -26.07 -21.89 -21.11
CA THR A 28 -25.63 -22.27 -22.46
C THR A 28 -24.20 -22.79 -22.39
N PRO A 29 -23.93 -24.09 -22.68
CA PRO A 29 -22.61 -24.66 -22.47
C PRO A 29 -21.61 -24.05 -23.46
N ILE A 30 -20.71 -23.23 -22.93
CA ILE A 30 -19.61 -22.60 -23.66
C ILE A 30 -18.96 -23.62 -24.60
N THR A 31 -18.96 -23.33 -25.90
CA THR A 31 -18.42 -24.23 -26.90
C THR A 31 -16.92 -24.47 -26.66
N ARG A 32 -16.37 -25.63 -27.07
CA ARG A 32 -14.93 -25.95 -26.85
C ARG A 32 -13.97 -24.87 -27.38
N ARG A 33 -14.37 -24.10 -28.40
CA ARG A 33 -13.58 -22.99 -28.96
C ARG A 33 -13.54 -21.80 -28.00
N GLU A 34 -14.66 -21.40 -27.45
CA GLU A 34 -14.77 -20.31 -26.48
C GLU A 34 -14.04 -20.65 -25.17
N GLN A 35 -14.16 -21.89 -24.68
CA GLN A 35 -13.38 -22.36 -23.52
C GLN A 35 -11.86 -22.23 -23.75
N ARG A 36 -11.40 -22.45 -24.99
CA ARG A 36 -9.99 -22.31 -25.36
C ARG A 36 -9.56 -20.85 -25.36
N ILE A 37 -10.40 -19.95 -25.88
CA ILE A 37 -10.16 -18.50 -25.90
C ILE A 37 -10.08 -17.96 -24.46
N LEU A 38 -11.02 -18.33 -23.60
CA LEU A 38 -11.03 -17.92 -22.20
C LEU A 38 -9.80 -18.42 -21.44
N LYS A 39 -9.39 -19.67 -21.66
CA LYS A 39 -8.15 -20.22 -21.07
C LYS A 39 -6.90 -19.46 -21.51
N LEU A 40 -6.80 -19.15 -22.80
CA LEU A 40 -5.68 -18.38 -23.35
C LEU A 40 -5.66 -16.96 -22.81
N SER A 41 -6.83 -16.31 -22.73
CA SER A 41 -7.01 -14.99 -22.12
C SER A 41 -6.54 -15.02 -20.66
N CYS A 42 -7.04 -15.96 -19.85
CA CYS A 42 -6.64 -16.11 -18.45
C CYS A 42 -5.13 -16.34 -18.29
N LYS A 43 -4.53 -17.16 -19.17
CA LYS A 43 -3.07 -17.39 -19.17
C LYS A 43 -2.30 -16.10 -19.49
N SER A 44 -2.74 -15.35 -20.50
CA SER A 44 -2.16 -14.06 -20.87
C SER A 44 -2.25 -13.04 -19.73
N TRP A 45 -3.40 -12.97 -19.06
CA TRP A 45 -3.61 -12.10 -17.89
C TRP A 45 -2.64 -12.43 -16.75
N LYS A 46 -2.47 -13.72 -16.42
CA LYS A 46 -1.50 -14.16 -15.40
C LYS A 46 -0.06 -13.83 -15.77
N GLU A 47 0.31 -13.91 -17.05
CA GLU A 47 1.63 -13.48 -17.52
C GLU A 47 1.83 -11.98 -17.38
N LYS A 48 0.81 -11.17 -17.71
CA LYS A 48 0.85 -9.71 -17.51
C LYS A 48 0.97 -9.33 -16.03
N GLU A 49 0.27 -10.03 -15.14
CA GLU A 49 0.36 -9.81 -13.69
C GLU A 49 1.77 -10.11 -13.18
N LYS A 50 2.36 -11.25 -13.57
CA LYS A 50 3.76 -11.58 -13.25
C LYS A 50 4.75 -10.53 -13.75
N LEU A 51 4.57 -10.06 -14.99
CA LEU A 51 5.40 -9.00 -15.56
C LEU A 51 5.24 -7.68 -14.79
N TRP A 52 4.00 -7.33 -14.46
CA TRP A 52 3.69 -6.14 -13.67
C TRP A 52 4.33 -6.21 -12.29
N GLU A 53 4.21 -7.34 -11.57
CA GLU A 53 4.86 -7.54 -10.28
C GLU A 53 6.38 -7.45 -10.36
N ALA A 54 6.99 -8.11 -11.36
CA ALA A 54 8.43 -8.08 -11.56
C ALA A 54 8.93 -6.66 -11.85
N ARG A 55 8.18 -5.92 -12.67
CA ARG A 55 8.47 -4.52 -13.00
C ARG A 55 8.31 -3.63 -11.77
N TRP A 56 7.22 -3.79 -11.01
CA TRP A 56 6.96 -3.04 -9.78
C TRP A 56 8.06 -3.27 -8.75
N LYS A 57 8.43 -4.54 -8.49
CA LYS A 57 9.54 -4.90 -7.60
C LYS A 57 10.85 -4.23 -8.02
N ASN A 58 11.15 -4.17 -9.32
CA ASN A 58 12.36 -3.52 -9.82
C ASN A 58 12.35 -1.99 -9.62
N ILE A 59 11.20 -1.35 -9.89
CA ILE A 59 11.04 0.10 -9.73
C ILE A 59 11.14 0.49 -8.25
N THR A 60 10.53 -0.27 -7.35
CA THR A 60 10.55 0.04 -5.90
C THR A 60 11.84 -0.38 -5.21
N ARG A 61 12.59 -1.35 -5.76
CA ARG A 61 13.84 -1.83 -5.18
C ARG A 61 14.90 -0.73 -5.04
N ARG A 62 15.12 0.08 -6.08
CA ARG A 62 16.17 1.13 -6.03
C ARG A 62 15.89 2.20 -4.96
N PRO A 63 14.67 2.78 -4.88
CA PRO A 63 14.30 3.68 -3.79
C PRO A 63 14.42 3.04 -2.41
N ALA A 64 13.94 1.80 -2.23
CA ALA A 64 14.02 1.11 -0.94
C ALA A 64 15.47 0.94 -0.47
N LEU A 65 16.36 0.45 -1.35
CA LEU A 65 17.78 0.30 -1.04
C LEU A 65 18.47 1.63 -0.75
N ALA A 66 18.10 2.71 -1.45
CA ALA A 66 18.65 4.04 -1.21
C ALA A 66 18.23 4.56 0.17
N PHE A 67 16.97 4.36 0.54
CA PHE A 67 16.44 4.74 1.85
C PHE A 67 17.11 3.93 2.97
N ASP A 68 17.14 2.60 2.86
CA ASP A 68 17.72 1.70 3.86
C ASP A 68 19.19 2.05 4.18
N LYS A 69 19.99 2.41 3.17
CA LYS A 69 21.38 2.88 3.37
C LYS A 69 21.50 4.13 4.24
N HIS A 70 20.47 4.99 4.24
CA HIS A 70 20.44 6.22 5.02
C HIS A 70 19.82 6.05 6.41
N ILE A 71 19.12 4.93 6.67
CA ILE A 71 18.59 4.64 8.00
C ILE A 71 19.74 4.18 8.90
N ARG A 72 20.21 5.10 9.74
CA ARG A 72 21.04 4.71 10.89
C ARG A 72 20.12 4.24 12.01
N SER A 73 20.06 2.94 12.22
CA SER A 73 19.46 2.35 13.42
C SER A 73 20.11 2.98 14.65
N ARG A 74 19.30 3.64 15.49
CA ARG A 74 19.77 4.12 16.80
C ARG A 74 19.51 3.02 17.81
N VAL A 75 20.57 2.37 18.25
CA VAL A 75 20.54 1.43 19.36
C VAL A 75 21.05 2.19 20.59
N PHE A 76 20.35 2.02 21.70
CA PHE A 76 20.74 2.57 22.99
C PHE A 76 20.87 1.41 23.94
N LEU A 77 21.95 1.41 24.71
CA LEU A 77 22.22 0.48 25.79
C LEU A 77 21.99 1.17 27.13
N GLU A 78 21.79 0.37 28.18
CA GLU A 78 21.78 0.85 29.55
C GLU A 78 23.19 1.39 29.88
N GLY A 79 23.25 2.57 30.50
CA GLY A 79 24.49 3.31 30.76
C GLY A 79 24.90 4.31 29.69
N ASP A 80 24.27 4.33 28.50
CA ASP A 80 24.60 5.30 27.46
C ASP A 80 24.25 6.74 27.88
N LEU A 81 25.14 7.69 27.58
CA LEU A 81 24.88 9.10 27.76
C LEU A 81 24.02 9.63 26.60
N VAL A 82 22.88 10.21 26.94
CA VAL A 82 21.90 10.69 25.98
C VAL A 82 21.35 12.05 26.35
N VAL A 83 20.95 12.80 25.34
CA VAL A 83 20.38 14.14 25.46
C VAL A 83 18.90 14.06 25.12
N LYS A 84 18.06 14.64 25.98
CA LYS A 84 16.62 14.69 25.79
C LYS A 84 16.24 15.92 24.96
N ILE A 85 15.47 15.73 23.89
CA ILE A 85 14.97 16.81 23.04
C ILE A 85 13.73 17.41 23.69
N ILE A 86 13.74 18.71 23.95
CA ILE A 86 12.58 19.45 24.42
C ILE A 86 11.65 19.65 23.22
N MET A 87 10.47 19.03 23.25
CA MET A 87 9.43 19.33 22.27
C MET A 87 9.06 20.80 22.39
N ARG A 88 8.92 21.50 21.26
CA ARG A 88 8.58 22.93 21.17
C ARG A 88 7.45 23.28 22.14
N LYS A 89 7.79 23.74 23.34
CA LYS A 89 6.89 24.49 24.19
C LYS A 89 6.87 25.90 23.60
N MET A 90 5.69 26.41 23.27
CA MET A 90 5.51 27.78 22.76
C MET A 90 6.10 28.85 23.70
N SER A 91 6.40 28.47 24.95
CA SER A 91 6.97 29.31 25.99
C SER A 91 8.50 29.41 26.01
N LEU A 92 9.25 28.64 25.20
CA LEU A 92 10.71 28.74 25.20
C LEU A 92 11.20 29.92 24.37
N PRO A 93 12.18 30.71 24.86
CA PRO A 93 12.73 31.83 24.11
C PRO A 93 13.46 31.34 22.86
N LYS A 94 13.54 32.20 21.83
CA LYS A 94 14.11 31.87 20.50
C LYS A 94 15.52 31.24 20.55
N TRP A 95 16.29 31.61 21.56
CA TRP A 95 17.69 31.21 21.76
C TRP A 95 17.88 30.15 22.84
N ALA A 96 16.81 29.60 23.42
CA ALA A 96 16.94 28.49 24.35
C ALA A 96 17.44 27.22 23.63
N PRO A 97 18.30 26.42 24.28
CA PRO A 97 18.67 25.12 23.75
C PRO A 97 17.42 24.25 23.58
N LYS A 98 17.36 23.49 22.49
CA LYS A 98 16.26 22.54 22.21
C LYS A 98 16.48 21.18 22.87
N TRP A 99 17.51 21.09 23.69
CA TRP A 99 17.94 19.90 24.40
C TRP A 99 18.07 20.21 25.88
N GLU A 100 17.58 19.29 26.71
CA GLU A 100 17.83 19.24 28.15
C GLU A 100 19.14 18.48 28.42
N ALA A 101 19.67 18.66 29.63
CA ALA A 101 20.93 18.11 30.14
C ALA A 101 21.26 16.67 29.70
N PRO A 102 22.54 16.27 29.74
CA PRO A 102 22.90 14.88 29.48
C PRO A 102 22.32 13.97 30.59
N TYR A 103 21.64 12.91 30.17
CA TYR A 103 21.07 11.88 31.02
C TYR A 103 21.74 10.54 30.73
N ILE A 104 21.70 9.65 31.70
CA ILE A 104 22.15 8.26 31.52
C ILE A 104 20.92 7.39 31.22
N VAL A 105 21.01 6.48 30.25
CA VAL A 105 19.92 5.52 30.02
C VAL A 105 19.91 4.50 31.16
N SER A 106 18.86 4.51 31.98
CA SER A 106 18.71 3.54 33.08
C SER A 106 18.17 2.21 32.58
N GLU A 107 17.09 2.24 31.79
CA GLU A 107 16.43 1.03 31.29
C GLU A 107 16.01 1.19 29.82
N VAL A 108 16.13 0.09 29.08
CA VAL A 108 15.81 0.03 27.65
C VAL A 108 14.61 -0.88 27.43
N HIS A 109 13.41 -0.30 27.23
CA HIS A 109 12.23 -1.10 26.91
C HIS A 109 12.20 -1.53 25.43
N PRO A 110 11.68 -2.74 25.13
CA PRO A 110 11.47 -3.20 23.75
C PRO A 110 10.44 -2.35 23.00
N ASN A 111 9.51 -1.70 23.73
CA ASN A 111 8.47 -0.85 23.17
C ASN A 111 8.97 0.56 22.74
N ARG A 112 10.26 0.72 22.45
CA ARG A 112 10.91 1.97 22.00
C ARG A 112 10.86 3.12 23.02
N HIS A 113 10.61 2.82 24.29
CA HIS A 113 10.72 3.77 25.40
C HIS A 113 12.04 3.56 26.16
N ARG A 114 12.57 4.63 26.74
CA ARG A 114 13.78 4.64 27.55
C ARG A 114 13.48 5.35 28.86
N ILE A 115 13.96 4.78 29.95
CA ILE A 115 13.98 5.45 31.24
C ILE A 115 15.32 6.16 31.36
N LEU A 116 15.29 7.44 31.68
CA LEU A 116 16.50 8.25 31.80
C LEU A 116 16.79 8.54 33.27
N LEU A 117 18.05 8.48 33.66
CA LEU A 117 18.55 8.85 34.97
C LEU A 117 19.27 10.19 34.87
N ASP A 118 18.89 11.11 35.76
CA ASP A 118 19.63 12.34 35.97
C ASP A 118 20.90 12.05 36.80
N PRO A 119 22.11 12.26 36.26
CA PRO A 119 23.35 11.99 36.97
C PRO A 119 23.55 12.92 38.18
N ASP A 120 23.01 14.14 38.14
CA ASP A 120 23.22 15.15 39.18
C ASP A 120 22.21 14.98 40.33
N HIS A 121 20.97 14.65 39.99
CA HIS A 121 19.86 14.58 40.96
C HIS A 121 19.44 13.16 41.32
N GLY A 122 20.02 12.13 40.69
CA GLY A 122 19.65 10.71 40.88
C GLY A 122 18.19 10.42 40.53
N THR A 123 17.51 11.35 39.85
CA THR A 123 16.08 11.27 39.60
C THR A 123 15.83 10.51 38.32
N THR A 124 14.92 9.55 38.40
CA THR A 124 14.49 8.78 37.23
C THR A 124 13.40 9.54 36.49
N ILE A 125 13.65 9.89 35.25
CA ILE A 125 12.70 10.49 34.33
C ILE A 125 12.01 9.34 33.59
N GLY A 126 10.67 9.37 33.63
CA GLY A 126 9.79 8.30 33.14
C GLY A 126 10.00 7.90 31.67
N PRO A 127 9.15 7.02 31.13
CA PRO A 127 9.39 6.38 29.84
C PRO A 127 9.33 7.39 28.69
N ILE A 128 10.50 7.81 28.19
CA ILE A 128 10.65 8.73 27.07
C ILE A 128 10.76 7.95 25.77
N ASN A 129 10.06 8.41 24.73
CA ASN A 129 10.15 7.81 23.40
C ASN A 129 11.54 8.03 22.78
N PHE A 130 12.13 6.98 22.17
CA PHE A 130 13.44 7.04 21.49
C PHE A 130 13.57 8.15 20.44
N LYS A 131 12.45 8.65 19.90
CA LYS A 131 12.41 9.78 18.95
C LYS A 131 12.93 11.08 19.59
N TYR A 132 12.74 11.26 20.89
CA TYR A 132 13.11 12.46 21.63
C TYR A 132 14.43 12.31 22.39
N VAL A 133 15.22 11.28 22.07
CA VAL A 133 16.50 11.00 22.70
C VAL A 133 17.58 10.97 21.62
N LYS A 134 18.72 11.61 21.88
CA LYS A 134 19.90 11.58 21.01
C LYS A 134 21.10 11.10 21.81
N GLN A 135 21.91 10.22 21.23
CA GLN A 135 23.16 9.81 21.84
C GLN A 135 24.12 11.00 21.91
N CYS A 136 24.73 11.19 23.07
CA CYS A 136 25.83 12.13 23.26
C CYS A 136 27.14 11.39 22.96
N TYR A 137 27.95 11.93 22.05
CA TYR A 137 29.29 11.42 21.80
C TYR A 137 30.25 12.38 22.52
N ALA A 138 30.88 11.88 23.59
CA ALA A 138 31.93 12.59 24.31
C ALA A 138 33.25 12.55 23.53
#